data_AF-A0A534Z9B5-F1
#
_entry.id   AF-A0A534Z9B5-F1
#
_cell.length_a   1.000
_cell.length_b   1.000
_cell.length_c   1.000
_cell.angle_alpha   90.00
_cell.angle_beta   90.00
_cell.angle_gamma   90.00
#
_symmetry.space_group_name_H-M   'P 1'
#
loop_
_entity.id
_entity.type
_entity.pdbx_description
1 polymer ?
#
loop_
_entity_poly.entity_id
_entity_poly.type
_entity_poly.pdbx_seq_one_letter_code
_entity_poly.pdbx_strand_id
1 'polypeptide(L)'
;MNHRTVLYLTCLLWPALNFIPQLALGQSRDPEHYQLLVRDKVQIKGGAHVAGNVGVNSPEGSVKLSHDSVVADGRELVADDVRIQPNARVFDVFTNLLHLGTGTIVGGTVTQPISPPIYDPEPLIVPDPFDPANFPPAFPITCGGPDRVGGPGESFVLTPGSYGIVSVGPNGKVTLQAGIYQFCSLVVVKYGDIFAEAPATINVRDVFRVGSNSGFVPMGNPDEVQVNVQGTQARISSYSTFGGRLFAPNAKLQVAGFAFVSGHMVARRLVTDGGTNLFGSTTTTITSTSTTTSTTTTTTIQTPTTTSTTSTTASTAMTTTTTSTTTTTAPATSTTTTSTTTTTTSTTTTQPPTTTSTTTTTTTTTTTTTTSTTTTTLAGCPACGPSAGFMLGRAAGFAVLGLANGDVTFGSPDTKVTGNVGVGPHDTGDLRKATIDGELILDPTETATVAPDLVVTCGIITQDLSGADADARAASTFLAAKAPTQSFTDITTSTTITSTGGENVISVHTIDLQNQNLTLVGSSSDTFILNLTGDFSCRGTCQIILSGGLTYLNVIFNIVGPEPPGGTVFIKDPGVIANGIFLAPERSVTLDKASLNGAIIGGGIAMDSVTVHSGAQLLFCPPCPACSP
;
A
#
# COMPACT_ATOMS: atom_id res chain seq x y z
N MET A 1 -40.87 -45.78 56.08
CA MET A 1 -40.75 -45.97 54.62
C MET A 1 -41.57 -44.88 53.95
N ASN A 2 -40.93 -43.79 53.52
CA ASN A 2 -41.59 -42.73 52.75
C ASN A 2 -40.66 -42.33 51.60
N HIS A 3 -41.09 -42.61 50.38
CA HIS A 3 -40.44 -42.20 49.15
C HIS A 3 -40.49 -40.67 49.00
N ARG A 4 -39.33 -40.05 48.77
CA ARG A 4 -39.23 -38.69 48.24
C ARG A 4 -38.56 -38.74 46.87
N THR A 5 -39.35 -38.34 45.89
CA THR A 5 -39.02 -38.01 44.50
C THR A 5 -37.89 -36.97 44.45
N VAL A 6 -36.81 -37.27 43.72
CA VAL A 6 -35.75 -36.31 43.40
C VAL A 6 -35.96 -35.85 41.95
N LEU A 7 -36.25 -34.57 41.80
CA LEU A 7 -36.37 -33.87 40.52
C LEU A 7 -34.97 -33.38 40.10
N TYR A 8 -34.49 -33.81 38.94
CA TYR A 8 -33.23 -33.32 38.35
C TYR A 8 -33.44 -31.91 37.78
N LEU A 9 -32.70 -30.93 38.28
CA LEU A 9 -32.53 -29.61 37.68
C LEU A 9 -31.06 -29.46 37.28
N THR A 10 -30.76 -29.69 36.01
CA THR A 10 -29.44 -29.46 35.41
C THR A 10 -29.24 -27.96 35.19
N CYS A 11 -28.38 -27.34 36.00
CA CYS A 11 -27.91 -25.98 35.84
C CYS A 11 -26.71 -25.97 34.87
N LEU A 12 -26.88 -25.32 33.72
CA LEU A 12 -25.81 -25.04 32.75
C LEU A 12 -24.88 -23.96 33.32
N LEU A 13 -23.67 -24.35 33.69
CA LEU A 13 -22.55 -23.44 33.94
C LEU A 13 -21.75 -23.30 32.64
N TRP A 14 -21.99 -22.22 31.91
CA TRP A 14 -21.06 -21.71 30.91
C TRP A 14 -19.84 -21.11 31.63
N PRO A 15 -18.59 -21.44 31.26
CA PRO A 15 -17.46 -20.66 31.71
C PRO A 15 -17.49 -19.32 30.97
N ALA A 16 -17.56 -18.23 31.74
CA ALA A 16 -17.27 -16.89 31.25
C ALA A 16 -15.85 -16.90 30.66
N LEU A 17 -15.77 -16.87 29.33
CA LEU A 17 -14.52 -16.61 28.63
C LEU A 17 -14.08 -15.21 29.07
N ASN A 18 -12.94 -15.14 29.75
CA ASN A 18 -12.26 -13.88 30.05
C ASN A 18 -12.10 -13.11 28.73
N PHE A 19 -12.85 -12.03 28.59
CA PHE A 19 -12.50 -10.95 27.67
C PHE A 19 -11.14 -10.45 28.12
N ILE A 20 -10.09 -10.89 27.44
CA ILE A 20 -8.83 -10.15 27.45
C ILE A 20 -9.18 -8.86 26.70
N PRO A 21 -9.12 -7.66 27.33
CA PRO A 21 -9.24 -6.43 26.58
C PRO A 21 -8.14 -6.43 25.55
N GLN A 22 -8.53 -6.46 24.28
CA GLN A 22 -7.63 -6.30 23.15
C GLN A 22 -6.90 -4.97 23.38
N LEU A 23 -5.57 -5.04 23.55
CA LEU A 23 -4.73 -3.85 23.67
C LEU A 23 -5.03 -2.94 22.49
N ALA A 24 -5.38 -1.68 22.77
CA ALA A 24 -5.65 -0.68 21.76
C ALA A 24 -4.48 -0.61 20.77
N LEU A 25 -4.73 -0.86 19.48
CA LEU A 25 -3.80 -0.46 18.44
C LEU A 25 -3.69 1.07 18.54
N GLY A 26 -2.47 1.58 18.73
CA GLY A 26 -2.26 3.02 18.84
C GLY A 26 -2.69 3.75 17.57
N GLN A 27 -3.10 5.02 17.72
CA GLN A 27 -3.47 5.91 16.63
C GLN A 27 -2.51 5.80 15.43
N SER A 28 -3.07 5.68 14.22
CA SER A 28 -2.25 5.68 13.00
C SER A 28 -1.47 6.99 12.79
N ARG A 29 -0.23 6.86 12.30
CA ARG A 29 0.62 7.97 11.82
C ARG A 29 0.78 7.98 10.29
N ASP A 30 -0.03 7.23 9.57
CA ASP A 30 0.01 7.20 8.11
C ASP A 30 -1.23 7.92 7.56
N PRO A 31 -1.08 9.03 6.81
CA PRO A 31 -2.20 9.74 6.20
C PRO A 31 -3.00 8.86 5.23
N GLU A 32 -2.41 7.81 4.64
CA GLU A 32 -3.13 6.87 3.78
C GLU A 32 -4.09 5.98 4.57
N HIS A 33 -3.97 5.90 5.91
CA HIS A 33 -4.90 5.15 6.74
C HIS A 33 -6.20 5.88 7.01
N TYR A 34 -6.22 7.19 6.76
CA TYR A 34 -7.40 8.02 6.94
C TYR A 34 -8.14 8.13 5.61
N GLN A 35 -9.31 7.47 5.53
CA GLN A 35 -10.23 7.72 4.42
C GLN A 35 -10.51 9.23 4.29
N LEU A 36 -10.76 9.88 5.43
CA LEU A 36 -11.00 11.31 5.50
C LEU A 36 -9.90 11.94 6.35
N LEU A 37 -8.93 12.56 5.68
CA LEU A 37 -7.92 13.35 6.33
C LEU A 37 -8.19 14.84 6.12
N VAL A 38 -8.41 15.56 7.20
CA VAL A 38 -8.80 16.96 7.13
C VAL A 38 -7.87 17.81 7.96
N ARG A 39 -7.56 19.03 7.53
CA ARG A 39 -6.67 19.90 8.32
C ARG A 39 -7.37 20.51 9.54
N ASP A 40 -8.40 21.31 9.32
CA ASP A 40 -8.94 22.19 10.36
C ASP A 40 -10.21 21.62 11.03
N LYS A 41 -11.16 21.11 10.24
CA LYS A 41 -12.51 20.81 10.73
C LYS A 41 -13.30 19.83 9.88
N VAL A 42 -13.91 18.86 10.55
CA VAL A 42 -14.89 17.92 9.99
C VAL A 42 -16.28 18.18 10.57
N GLN A 43 -17.29 18.29 9.71
CA GLN A 43 -18.68 18.26 10.13
C GLN A 43 -19.44 17.22 9.32
N ILE A 44 -19.79 16.11 9.98
CA ILE A 44 -20.62 15.05 9.44
C ILE A 44 -22.06 15.26 9.92
N LYS A 45 -23.00 15.44 8.98
CA LYS A 45 -24.42 15.67 9.25
C LYS A 45 -25.18 14.36 9.46
N GLY A 46 -26.44 14.47 9.88
CA GLY A 46 -27.17 13.34 10.45
C GLY A 46 -27.45 12.22 9.44
N GLY A 47 -27.47 10.98 9.93
CA GLY A 47 -27.70 9.78 9.10
C GLY A 47 -26.58 9.46 8.10
N ALA A 48 -25.41 10.10 8.21
CA ALA A 48 -24.26 9.79 7.36
C ALA A 48 -23.54 8.52 7.84
N HIS A 49 -22.98 7.76 6.90
CA HIS A 49 -22.18 6.57 7.17
C HIS A 49 -20.75 6.76 6.62
N VAL A 50 -19.75 6.53 7.47
CA VAL A 50 -18.32 6.60 7.12
C VAL A 50 -17.68 5.24 7.40
N ALA A 51 -17.12 4.60 6.38
CA ALA A 51 -16.63 3.22 6.48
C ALA A 51 -15.13 3.11 6.82
N GLY A 52 -14.38 4.21 6.82
CA GLY A 52 -12.95 4.28 7.11
C GLY A 52 -12.60 5.28 8.22
N ASN A 53 -11.31 5.43 8.49
CA ASN A 53 -10.82 6.31 9.55
C ASN A 53 -10.99 7.79 9.19
N VAL A 54 -11.17 8.63 10.21
CA VAL A 54 -11.36 10.07 10.08
C VAL A 54 -10.37 10.80 10.99
N GLY A 55 -9.56 11.68 10.42
CA GLY A 55 -8.51 12.40 11.14
C GLY A 55 -8.55 13.90 10.90
N VAL A 56 -8.27 14.69 11.94
CA VAL A 56 -8.11 16.15 11.85
C VAL A 56 -6.69 16.57 12.25
N ASN A 57 -5.90 17.02 11.27
CA ASN A 57 -4.48 17.34 11.41
C ASN A 57 -4.22 18.82 11.71
N SER A 58 -4.77 19.35 12.80
CA SER A 58 -4.48 20.70 13.30
C SER A 58 -4.59 20.73 14.83
N PRO A 59 -3.74 21.49 15.53
CA PRO A 59 -4.03 21.90 16.89
C PRO A 59 -5.42 22.55 16.94
N GLU A 60 -6.23 22.22 17.95
CA GLU A 60 -7.63 22.69 18.08
C GLU A 60 -8.57 22.23 16.94
N GLY A 61 -8.11 21.30 16.11
CA GLY A 61 -8.90 20.70 15.05
C GLY A 61 -10.11 19.98 15.63
N SER A 62 -11.28 20.15 14.99
CA SER A 62 -12.54 19.62 15.55
C SER A 62 -13.28 18.68 14.61
N VAL A 63 -13.89 17.64 15.18
CA VAL A 63 -14.89 16.81 14.53
C VAL A 63 -16.24 17.04 15.18
N LYS A 64 -17.26 17.24 14.34
CA LYS A 64 -18.66 17.14 14.77
C LYS A 64 -19.38 16.03 14.00
N LEU A 65 -19.79 14.99 14.71
CA LEU A 65 -20.76 13.99 14.23
C LEU A 65 -22.15 14.36 14.68
N SER A 66 -23.07 14.47 13.72
CA SER A 66 -24.47 14.80 14.00
C SER A 66 -25.29 13.54 14.32
N HIS A 67 -26.56 13.72 14.70
CA HIS A 67 -27.41 12.62 15.15
C HIS A 67 -27.51 11.47 14.13
N ASP A 68 -27.59 10.23 14.61
CA ASP A 68 -27.73 9.01 13.80
C ASP A 68 -26.62 8.79 12.76
N SER A 69 -25.48 9.50 12.87
CA SER A 69 -24.32 9.26 12.01
C SER A 69 -23.44 8.15 12.56
N VAL A 70 -22.78 7.42 11.66
CA VAL A 70 -21.98 6.24 11.99
C VAL A 70 -20.60 6.39 11.37
N VAL A 71 -19.56 6.28 12.19
CA VAL A 71 -18.24 5.82 11.75
C VAL A 71 -18.20 4.33 12.07
N ALA A 72 -17.88 3.51 11.08
CA ALA A 72 -17.97 2.05 11.17
C ALA A 72 -17.13 1.48 12.32
N ASP A 73 -17.51 0.29 12.80
CA ASP A 73 -16.74 -0.41 13.83
C ASP A 73 -15.33 -0.76 13.34
N GLY A 74 -14.38 -0.80 14.27
CA GLY A 74 -12.97 -1.01 13.96
C GLY A 74 -12.29 0.18 13.28
N ARG A 75 -12.91 1.37 13.26
CA ARG A 75 -12.35 2.60 12.68
C ARG A 75 -12.03 3.65 13.72
N GLU A 76 -11.03 4.46 13.39
CA GLU A 76 -10.51 5.53 14.24
C GLU A 76 -11.16 6.87 13.93
N LEU A 77 -11.44 7.63 14.99
CA LEU A 77 -11.83 9.03 14.93
C LEU A 77 -10.84 9.88 15.72
N VAL A 78 -10.11 10.76 15.04
CA VAL A 78 -9.02 11.54 15.64
C VAL A 78 -9.24 13.04 15.44
N ALA A 79 -9.27 13.81 16.53
CA ALA A 79 -9.26 15.27 16.53
C ALA A 79 -8.92 15.82 17.93
N ASP A 80 -8.73 17.13 18.07
CA ASP A 80 -8.52 17.75 19.38
C ASP A 80 -9.84 17.94 20.16
N ASP A 81 -10.90 18.41 19.48
CA ASP A 81 -12.27 18.51 20.00
C ASP A 81 -13.21 17.61 19.19
N VAL A 82 -13.72 16.55 19.82
CA VAL A 82 -14.70 15.64 19.24
C VAL A 82 -16.07 15.86 19.89
N ARG A 83 -17.06 16.19 19.05
CA ARG A 83 -18.46 16.35 19.44
C ARG A 83 -19.33 15.35 18.72
N ILE A 84 -19.94 14.45 19.48
CA ILE A 84 -20.81 13.40 18.97
C ILE A 84 -22.23 13.69 19.46
N GLN A 85 -23.15 13.92 18.53
CA GLN A 85 -24.56 14.20 18.83
C GLN A 85 -25.35 12.91 19.12
N PRO A 86 -26.58 13.00 19.67
CA PRO A 86 -27.36 11.84 20.09
C PRO A 86 -27.50 10.74 19.03
N ASN A 87 -27.51 9.48 19.49
CA ASN A 87 -27.66 8.27 18.67
C ASN A 87 -26.59 8.03 17.59
N ALA A 88 -25.50 8.81 17.57
CA ALA A 88 -24.38 8.53 16.68
C ALA A 88 -23.50 7.41 17.24
N ARG A 89 -22.73 6.77 16.34
CA ARG A 89 -21.85 5.65 16.66
C ARG A 89 -20.45 5.88 16.13
N VAL A 90 -19.47 5.57 16.97
CA VAL A 90 -18.04 5.54 16.66
C VAL A 90 -17.39 4.35 17.36
N PHE A 91 -16.16 4.00 17.00
CA PHE A 91 -15.43 2.90 17.62
C PHE A 91 -14.28 3.41 18.49
N ASP A 92 -13.09 3.61 17.93
CA ASP A 92 -11.95 4.18 18.66
C ASP A 92 -11.90 5.70 18.49
N VAL A 93 -11.75 6.44 19.59
CA VAL A 93 -11.74 7.90 19.62
C VAL A 93 -10.46 8.41 20.28
N PHE A 94 -9.70 9.21 19.53
CA PHE A 94 -8.49 9.88 19.99
C PHE A 94 -8.77 11.38 20.09
N THR A 95 -8.96 11.90 21.30
CA THR A 95 -9.33 13.31 21.52
C THR A 95 -8.90 13.88 22.88
N ASN A 96 -8.59 15.18 22.90
CA ASN A 96 -8.30 15.90 24.14
C ASN A 96 -9.59 16.34 24.83
N LEU A 97 -10.62 16.70 24.03
CA LEU A 97 -11.93 17.09 24.51
C LEU A 97 -13.01 16.23 23.83
N LEU A 98 -13.81 15.53 24.64
CA LEU A 98 -14.92 14.71 24.15
C LEU A 98 -16.26 15.21 24.69
N HIS A 99 -17.19 15.49 23.78
CA HIS A 99 -18.58 15.82 24.09
C HIS A 99 -19.51 14.77 23.52
N LEU A 100 -20.25 14.05 24.38
CA LEU A 100 -21.19 13.01 23.99
C LEU A 100 -22.64 13.46 24.20
N GLY A 101 -23.48 13.28 23.18
CA GLY A 101 -24.93 13.41 23.26
C GLY A 101 -25.58 12.13 23.82
N THR A 102 -26.80 12.25 24.30
CA THR A 102 -27.58 11.11 24.84
C THR A 102 -27.70 9.98 23.82
N GLY A 103 -27.49 8.72 24.25
CA GLY A 103 -27.62 7.55 23.38
C GLY A 103 -26.50 7.35 22.36
N THR A 104 -25.42 8.13 22.45
CA THR A 104 -24.20 7.91 21.66
C THR A 104 -23.56 6.58 22.04
N ILE A 105 -23.02 5.86 21.05
CA ILE A 105 -22.26 4.62 21.25
C ILE A 105 -20.80 4.85 20.87
N VAL A 106 -19.90 4.60 21.81
CA VAL A 106 -18.46 4.45 21.57
C VAL A 106 -18.12 2.98 21.80
N GLY A 107 -17.92 2.23 20.72
CA GLY A 107 -17.73 0.78 20.77
C GLY A 107 -16.31 0.35 21.17
N GLY A 108 -15.32 1.22 20.96
CA GLY A 108 -13.91 0.99 21.25
C GLY A 108 -13.42 1.85 22.41
N THR A 109 -12.18 2.32 22.32
CA THR A 109 -11.49 3.06 23.37
C THR A 109 -11.60 4.57 23.18
N VAL A 110 -11.45 5.31 24.28
CA VAL A 110 -11.26 6.77 24.26
C VAL A 110 -9.91 7.08 24.87
N THR A 111 -9.01 7.65 24.08
CA THR A 111 -7.64 7.97 24.50
C THR A 111 -7.25 9.38 24.02
N GLN A 112 -6.17 9.93 24.56
CA GLN A 112 -5.64 11.21 24.08
C GLN A 112 -4.97 11.03 22.71
N PRO A 113 -5.11 11.99 21.79
CA PRO A 113 -4.50 11.92 20.48
C PRO A 113 -3.01 12.24 20.59
N ILE A 114 -2.24 11.77 19.62
CA ILE A 114 -0.91 12.29 19.35
C ILE A 114 -1.05 13.79 19.03
N SER A 115 -0.16 14.62 19.58
CA SER A 115 -0.19 16.07 19.35
C SER A 115 -0.03 16.38 17.86
N PRO A 116 -0.84 17.28 17.29
CA PRO A 116 -0.69 17.67 15.90
C PRO A 116 0.67 18.33 15.59
N PRO A 117 1.23 18.16 14.37
CA PRO A 117 0.67 17.33 13.32
C PRO A 117 0.65 15.86 13.75
N ILE A 118 -0.46 15.16 13.48
CA ILE A 118 -0.66 13.72 13.78
C ILE A 118 0.51 12.89 13.20
N TYR A 119 1.25 13.47 12.26
CA TYR A 119 2.35 12.92 11.49
C TYR A 119 3.74 13.54 11.80
N ASP A 120 3.89 14.35 12.86
CA ASP A 120 5.22 14.93 13.22
C ASP A 120 6.19 13.85 13.73
N PRO A 121 7.48 13.86 13.32
CA PRO A 121 8.34 12.68 13.37
C PRO A 121 9.19 12.60 14.65
N GLU A 122 9.16 11.42 15.26
CA GLU A 122 10.42 10.73 15.61
C GLU A 122 10.53 9.52 14.67
N PRO A 123 11.74 9.01 14.38
CA PRO A 123 12.19 8.67 13.03
C PRO A 123 11.46 7.45 12.45
N LEU A 124 10.31 7.71 11.82
CA LEU A 124 9.55 6.81 10.95
C LEU A 124 8.80 7.69 9.96
N ILE A 125 9.20 7.54 8.70
CA ILE A 125 8.89 8.41 7.58
C ILE A 125 7.39 8.39 7.29
N VAL A 126 6.68 9.50 7.54
CA VAL A 126 5.58 9.93 6.67
C VAL A 126 5.48 11.47 6.62
N PRO A 127 5.51 12.10 5.43
CA PRO A 127 5.40 13.56 5.32
C PRO A 127 3.97 14.06 5.57
N ASP A 128 3.82 15.22 6.25
CA ASP A 128 2.51 15.88 6.43
C ASP A 128 1.92 16.30 5.07
N PRO A 129 0.76 15.77 4.64
CA PRO A 129 0.14 16.11 3.36
C PRO A 129 -0.38 17.55 3.29
N PHE A 130 -0.40 18.30 4.40
CA PHE A 130 -0.78 19.71 4.43
C PHE A 130 0.41 20.67 4.43
N ASP A 131 1.64 20.17 4.55
CA ASP A 131 2.85 20.96 4.28
C ASP A 131 2.98 21.17 2.76
N PRO A 132 3.05 22.42 2.28
CA PRO A 132 3.26 22.72 0.88
C PRO A 132 4.50 22.03 0.25
N ALA A 133 5.52 21.70 1.04
CA ALA A 133 6.69 20.96 0.56
C ALA A 133 6.37 19.53 0.12
N ASN A 134 5.26 18.97 0.60
CA ASN A 134 4.83 17.59 0.35
C ASN A 134 3.65 17.52 -0.64
N PHE A 135 3.26 18.64 -1.24
CA PHE A 135 2.20 18.64 -2.23
C PHE A 135 2.64 17.90 -3.51
N PRO A 136 1.70 17.30 -4.26
CA PRO A 136 2.01 16.67 -5.54
C PRO A 136 2.81 17.62 -6.47
N PRO A 137 3.69 17.09 -7.34
CA PRO A 137 4.53 17.91 -8.22
C PRO A 137 3.79 18.90 -9.13
N ALA A 138 2.48 18.71 -9.31
CA ALA A 138 1.63 19.62 -10.05
C ALA A 138 1.33 20.94 -9.32
N PHE A 139 1.71 21.13 -8.05
CA PHE A 139 1.48 22.37 -7.31
C PHE A 139 2.69 23.34 -7.43
N PRO A 140 2.47 24.63 -7.78
CA PRO A 140 1.21 25.24 -8.17
C PRO A 140 0.74 24.77 -9.56
N ILE A 141 -0.56 24.53 -9.68
CA ILE A 141 -1.22 24.02 -10.89
C ILE A 141 -1.26 25.12 -11.94
N THR A 142 -0.49 24.93 -13.00
CA THR A 142 -0.59 25.74 -14.23
C THR A 142 -1.68 25.16 -15.12
N CYS A 143 -2.62 26.00 -15.55
CA CYS A 143 -3.66 25.64 -16.51
C CYS A 143 -3.77 26.73 -17.58
N GLY A 144 -4.40 26.39 -18.70
CA GLY A 144 -4.57 27.23 -19.88
C GLY A 144 -4.93 26.38 -21.09
N GLY A 145 -5.34 27.00 -22.19
CA GLY A 145 -5.86 26.28 -23.36
C GLY A 145 -7.34 26.60 -23.60
N PRO A 146 -7.97 25.96 -24.60
CA PRO A 146 -9.35 26.25 -24.95
C PRO A 146 -10.31 25.84 -23.83
N ASP A 147 -11.37 26.64 -23.68
CA ASP A 147 -12.52 26.23 -22.88
C ASP A 147 -13.27 25.12 -23.62
N ARG A 148 -13.82 24.17 -22.86
CA ARG A 148 -14.73 23.16 -23.37
C ARG A 148 -16.02 23.14 -22.56
N VAL A 149 -17.01 23.87 -23.04
CA VAL A 149 -18.35 23.89 -22.45
C VAL A 149 -19.25 22.96 -23.26
N GLY A 150 -19.77 21.93 -22.59
CA GLY A 150 -20.72 20.98 -23.12
C GLY A 150 -22.15 21.52 -23.09
N GLY A 151 -22.88 21.36 -24.18
CA GLY A 151 -24.32 21.59 -24.25
C GLY A 151 -25.14 20.51 -23.52
N PRO A 152 -26.46 20.68 -23.42
CA PRO A 152 -27.36 19.68 -22.84
C PRO A 152 -27.29 18.34 -23.59
N GLY A 153 -27.10 17.23 -22.87
CA GLY A 153 -27.00 15.88 -23.43
C GLY A 153 -25.73 15.61 -24.23
N GLU A 154 -24.85 16.60 -24.39
CA GLU A 154 -23.65 16.48 -25.21
C GLU A 154 -22.65 15.53 -24.55
N SER A 155 -22.16 14.57 -25.34
CA SER A 155 -21.08 13.67 -24.94
C SER A 155 -19.82 14.01 -25.72
N PHE A 156 -18.69 14.12 -25.04
CA PHE A 156 -17.40 14.39 -25.68
C PHE A 156 -16.25 13.71 -24.95
N VAL A 157 -15.17 13.49 -25.69
CA VAL A 157 -13.94 12.90 -25.16
C VAL A 157 -12.88 13.98 -25.11
N LEU A 158 -12.13 14.04 -24.01
CA LEU A 158 -10.93 14.85 -23.90
C LEU A 158 -9.72 13.93 -23.86
N THR A 159 -8.69 14.30 -24.62
CA THR A 159 -7.36 13.72 -24.53
C THR A 159 -6.59 14.40 -23.39
N PRO A 160 -5.57 13.76 -22.79
CA PRO A 160 -4.69 14.40 -21.82
C PRO A 160 -4.14 15.73 -22.35
N GLY A 161 -4.05 16.72 -21.47
CA GLY A 161 -3.64 18.07 -21.86
C GLY A 161 -4.11 19.16 -20.91
N SER A 162 -3.86 20.41 -21.34
CA SER A 162 -4.23 21.60 -20.60
C SER A 162 -5.46 22.26 -21.20
N TYR A 163 -6.39 22.64 -20.34
CA TYR A 163 -7.68 23.23 -20.69
C TYR A 163 -7.98 24.43 -19.81
N GLY A 164 -8.80 25.34 -20.34
CA GLY A 164 -9.38 26.42 -19.55
C GLY A 164 -10.48 25.89 -18.63
N ILE A 165 -11.70 26.38 -18.85
CA ILE A 165 -12.89 25.89 -18.16
C ILE A 165 -13.46 24.71 -18.94
N VAL A 166 -13.58 23.57 -18.28
CA VAL A 166 -14.32 22.42 -18.78
C VAL A 166 -15.60 22.26 -17.98
N SER A 167 -16.73 22.34 -18.68
CA SER A 167 -18.06 22.24 -18.09
C SER A 167 -18.88 21.18 -18.80
N VAL A 168 -19.34 20.17 -18.09
CA VAL A 168 -20.28 19.17 -18.61
C VAL A 168 -21.71 19.71 -18.44
N GLY A 169 -22.40 19.89 -19.56
CA GLY A 169 -23.78 20.38 -19.59
C GLY A 169 -24.78 19.41 -18.95
N PRO A 170 -26.04 19.83 -18.74
CA PRO A 170 -27.06 18.98 -18.15
C PRO A 170 -27.29 17.68 -18.94
N ASN A 171 -27.25 16.52 -18.28
CA ASN A 171 -27.32 15.19 -18.92
C ASN A 171 -26.15 14.89 -19.89
N GLY A 172 -25.13 15.74 -19.91
CA GLY A 172 -23.95 15.55 -20.74
C GLY A 172 -22.97 14.55 -20.13
N LYS A 173 -22.00 14.13 -20.94
CA LYS A 173 -20.95 13.22 -20.51
C LYS A 173 -19.60 13.73 -21.00
N VAL A 174 -18.58 13.62 -20.18
CA VAL A 174 -17.20 13.74 -20.65
C VAL A 174 -16.45 12.46 -20.32
N THR A 175 -15.72 11.93 -21.29
CA THR A 175 -14.75 10.87 -21.05
C THR A 175 -13.36 11.49 -21.09
N LEU A 176 -12.65 11.40 -19.98
CA LEU A 176 -11.24 11.71 -19.88
C LEU A 176 -10.50 10.41 -20.15
N GLN A 177 -9.77 10.35 -21.26
CA GLN A 177 -8.86 9.23 -21.52
C GLN A 177 -7.76 9.17 -20.46
N ALA A 178 -7.12 8.01 -20.32
CA ALA A 178 -6.02 7.84 -19.38
C ALA A 178 -4.90 8.88 -19.61
N GLY A 179 -4.38 9.46 -18.53
CA GLY A 179 -3.28 10.43 -18.57
C GLY A 179 -3.46 11.64 -17.65
N ILE A 180 -2.69 12.69 -17.92
CA ILE A 180 -2.59 13.88 -17.05
C ILE A 180 -3.36 15.04 -17.64
N TYR A 181 -4.21 15.66 -16.83
CA TYR A 181 -5.01 16.83 -17.18
C TYR A 181 -4.66 18.03 -16.31
N GLN A 182 -4.66 19.20 -16.92
CA GLN A 182 -4.53 20.49 -16.25
C GLN A 182 -5.77 21.33 -16.58
N PHE A 183 -6.70 21.47 -15.64
CA PHE A 183 -7.92 22.27 -15.79
C PHE A 183 -7.83 23.56 -14.97
N CYS A 184 -8.30 24.67 -15.54
CA CYS A 184 -8.57 25.84 -14.69
C CYS A 184 -9.81 25.58 -13.83
N SER A 185 -10.86 25.01 -14.41
CA SER A 185 -12.01 24.51 -13.65
C SER A 185 -12.59 23.29 -14.33
N LEU A 186 -13.04 22.33 -13.53
CA LEU A 186 -13.73 21.13 -14.00
C LEU A 186 -15.07 21.03 -13.27
N VAL A 187 -16.15 21.24 -14.02
CA VAL A 187 -17.49 21.39 -13.47
C VAL A 187 -18.48 20.50 -14.20
N VAL A 188 -19.29 19.77 -13.44
CA VAL A 188 -20.52 19.14 -13.94
C VAL A 188 -21.70 19.92 -13.39
N VAL A 189 -22.63 20.32 -14.26
CA VAL A 189 -23.74 21.18 -13.85
C VAL A 189 -24.79 20.40 -13.05
N LYS A 190 -25.44 19.40 -13.67
CA LYS A 190 -26.43 18.50 -13.08
C LYS A 190 -26.71 17.33 -14.02
N TYR A 191 -27.09 16.16 -13.48
CA TYR A 191 -27.40 14.96 -14.26
C TYR A 191 -26.31 14.49 -15.25
N GLY A 192 -25.09 15.05 -15.17
CA GLY A 192 -24.02 14.73 -16.11
C GLY A 192 -22.98 13.83 -15.46
N ASP A 193 -22.12 13.23 -16.27
CA ASP A 193 -21.09 12.31 -15.77
C ASP A 193 -19.72 12.67 -16.33
N ILE A 194 -18.71 12.60 -15.46
CA ILE A 194 -17.30 12.50 -15.85
C ILE A 194 -16.92 11.04 -15.72
N PHE A 195 -16.48 10.44 -16.83
CA PHE A 195 -15.83 9.15 -16.84
C PHE A 195 -14.33 9.37 -16.96
N ALA A 196 -13.55 8.88 -16.00
CA ALA A 196 -12.09 9.01 -16.02
C ALA A 196 -11.47 7.63 -16.21
N GLU A 197 -10.87 7.38 -17.38
CA GLU A 197 -10.15 6.13 -17.65
C GLU A 197 -8.88 6.08 -16.80
N ALA A 198 -8.77 5.05 -15.97
CA ALA A 198 -7.58 4.84 -15.16
C ALA A 198 -6.41 4.38 -16.04
N PRO A 199 -5.17 4.84 -15.77
CA PRO A 199 -4.81 5.83 -14.75
C PRO A 199 -5.04 7.27 -15.21
N ALA A 200 -5.53 8.12 -14.31
CA ALA A 200 -5.75 9.54 -14.59
C ALA A 200 -5.32 10.45 -13.44
N THR A 201 -4.52 11.48 -13.75
CA THR A 201 -4.22 12.57 -12.80
C THR A 201 -4.89 13.85 -13.28
N ILE A 202 -5.86 14.33 -12.52
CA ILE A 202 -6.71 15.46 -12.86
C ILE A 202 -6.35 16.61 -11.93
N ASN A 203 -5.55 17.54 -12.43
CA ASN A 203 -5.12 18.73 -11.69
C ASN A 203 -6.08 19.88 -12.01
N VAL A 204 -6.68 20.47 -10.98
CA VAL A 204 -7.69 21.52 -11.08
C VAL A 204 -7.23 22.74 -10.30
N ARG A 205 -6.98 23.85 -10.99
CA ARG A 205 -6.47 25.07 -10.36
C ARG A 205 -7.51 25.75 -9.47
N ASP A 206 -8.73 25.95 -9.96
CA ASP A 206 -9.70 26.85 -9.30
C ASP A 206 -10.88 26.11 -8.65
N VAL A 207 -11.72 25.41 -9.43
CA VAL A 207 -12.95 24.78 -8.93
C VAL A 207 -13.11 23.38 -9.48
N PHE A 208 -13.24 22.41 -8.57
CA PHE A 208 -13.72 21.06 -8.88
C PHE A 208 -15.15 20.89 -8.37
N ARG A 209 -16.08 20.55 -9.25
CA ARG A 209 -17.49 20.38 -8.88
C ARG A 209 -18.17 19.24 -9.64
N VAL A 210 -18.73 18.30 -8.88
CA VAL A 210 -19.72 17.31 -9.36
C VAL A 210 -21.12 17.83 -9.02
N GLY A 211 -21.95 18.02 -10.05
CA GLY A 211 -23.31 18.54 -9.97
C GLY A 211 -24.29 17.60 -9.26
N SER A 212 -25.53 18.06 -9.03
CA SER A 212 -26.55 17.19 -8.42
C SER A 212 -26.94 16.07 -9.37
N ASN A 213 -27.15 14.86 -8.83
CA ASN A 213 -27.44 13.65 -9.61
C ASN A 213 -26.38 13.36 -10.69
N SER A 214 -25.12 13.69 -10.43
CA SER A 214 -24.02 13.57 -11.39
C SER A 214 -22.99 12.57 -10.91
N GLY A 215 -22.21 11.99 -11.82
CA GLY A 215 -21.12 11.09 -11.48
C GLY A 215 -19.74 11.66 -11.77
N PHE A 216 -18.79 11.37 -10.90
CA PHE A 216 -17.39 11.25 -11.26
C PHE A 216 -17.02 9.78 -11.08
N VAL A 217 -16.85 9.07 -12.18
CA VAL A 217 -16.81 7.61 -12.23
C VAL A 217 -15.49 7.17 -12.86
N PRO A 218 -14.56 6.60 -12.08
CA PRO A 218 -13.40 5.92 -12.61
C PRO A 218 -13.80 4.75 -13.52
N MET A 219 -13.13 4.61 -14.65
CA MET A 219 -13.19 3.45 -15.52
C MET A 219 -11.88 2.67 -15.35
N GLY A 220 -11.91 1.60 -14.56
CA GLY A 220 -10.72 0.88 -14.10
C GLY A 220 -10.55 0.98 -12.60
N ASN A 221 -9.31 0.91 -12.11
CA ASN A 221 -9.03 0.99 -10.68
C ASN A 221 -9.25 2.45 -10.18
N PRO A 222 -10.17 2.68 -9.21
CA PRO A 222 -10.40 4.02 -8.68
C PRO A 222 -9.18 4.61 -7.96
N ASP A 223 -8.29 3.79 -7.40
CA ASP A 223 -7.10 4.27 -6.67
C ASP A 223 -6.05 4.89 -7.61
N GLU A 224 -6.15 4.63 -8.91
CA GLU A 224 -5.32 5.21 -9.97
C GLU A 224 -5.92 6.48 -10.57
N VAL A 225 -7.07 6.93 -10.08
CA VAL A 225 -7.70 8.19 -10.46
C VAL A 225 -7.52 9.21 -9.34
N GLN A 226 -6.58 10.13 -9.55
CA GLN A 226 -6.22 11.18 -8.59
C GLN A 226 -6.77 12.53 -9.05
N VAL A 227 -7.56 13.20 -8.20
CA VAL A 227 -8.04 14.57 -8.41
C VAL A 227 -7.31 15.52 -7.46
N ASN A 228 -6.42 16.34 -7.99
CA ASN A 228 -5.69 17.36 -7.25
C ASN A 228 -6.37 18.71 -7.43
N VAL A 229 -6.76 19.37 -6.33
CA VAL A 229 -7.47 20.66 -6.36
C VAL A 229 -6.66 21.70 -5.60
N GLN A 230 -6.09 22.66 -6.32
CA GLN A 230 -5.38 23.79 -5.70
C GLN A 230 -6.33 24.82 -5.10
N GLY A 231 -7.49 24.98 -5.72
CA GLY A 231 -8.45 26.02 -5.36
C GLY A 231 -9.08 25.83 -3.99
N THR A 232 -9.89 26.81 -3.59
CA THR A 232 -10.47 26.84 -2.23
C THR A 232 -11.79 26.06 -2.11
N GLN A 233 -12.29 25.49 -3.21
CA GLN A 233 -13.58 24.80 -3.25
C GLN A 233 -13.51 23.50 -4.05
N ALA A 234 -13.95 22.42 -3.39
CA ALA A 234 -14.26 21.14 -4.02
C ALA A 234 -15.68 20.74 -3.60
N ARG A 235 -16.53 20.33 -4.53
CA ARG A 235 -17.94 20.01 -4.20
C ARG A 235 -18.42 18.75 -4.91
N ILE A 236 -19.04 17.88 -4.13
CA ILE A 236 -19.79 16.70 -4.56
C ILE A 236 -21.24 16.94 -4.13
N SER A 237 -22.15 17.16 -5.08
CA SER A 237 -23.50 17.66 -4.79
C SER A 237 -24.50 16.54 -4.43
N SER A 238 -25.76 16.87 -4.15
CA SER A 238 -26.72 15.87 -3.67
C SER A 238 -26.99 14.77 -4.69
N TYR A 239 -27.17 13.54 -4.22
CA TYR A 239 -27.40 12.34 -5.04
C TYR A 239 -26.30 12.09 -6.09
N SER A 240 -25.12 12.65 -5.90
CA SER A 240 -23.99 12.43 -6.82
C SER A 240 -23.13 11.26 -6.37
N THR A 241 -22.38 10.70 -7.32
CA THR A 241 -21.37 9.69 -7.07
C THR A 241 -19.99 10.28 -7.32
N PHE A 242 -19.03 9.94 -6.46
CA PHE A 242 -17.62 10.22 -6.67
C PHE A 242 -16.81 8.97 -6.35
N GLY A 243 -15.97 8.54 -7.29
CA GLY A 243 -14.97 7.49 -7.08
C GLY A 243 -13.57 8.02 -7.33
N GLY A 244 -12.61 7.64 -6.48
CA GLY A 244 -11.19 7.89 -6.65
C GLY A 244 -10.57 8.67 -5.50
N ARG A 245 -9.36 9.17 -5.69
CA ARG A 245 -8.61 9.92 -4.67
C ARG A 245 -8.77 11.41 -4.90
N LEU A 246 -8.97 12.18 -3.84
CA LEU A 246 -9.12 13.64 -3.92
C LEU A 246 -8.16 14.32 -2.94
N PHE A 247 -7.24 15.12 -3.48
CA PHE A 247 -6.30 15.92 -2.71
C PHE A 247 -6.58 17.40 -2.89
N ALA A 248 -7.16 18.04 -1.88
CA ALA A 248 -7.60 19.43 -1.90
C ALA A 248 -7.17 20.17 -0.61
N PRO A 249 -5.85 20.28 -0.33
CA PRO A 249 -5.31 20.64 0.98
C PRO A 249 -5.71 22.04 1.47
N ASN A 250 -6.12 22.92 0.55
CA ASN A 250 -6.58 24.28 0.84
C ASN A 250 -8.10 24.46 0.72
N ALA A 251 -8.82 23.44 0.26
CA ALA A 251 -10.22 23.55 -0.10
C ALA A 251 -11.17 23.24 1.05
N LYS A 252 -12.35 23.88 1.01
CA LYS A 252 -13.54 23.32 1.64
C LYS A 252 -14.12 22.26 0.71
N LEU A 253 -14.08 21.00 1.15
CA LEU A 253 -14.78 19.88 0.52
C LEU A 253 -16.21 19.80 1.06
N GLN A 254 -17.19 20.00 0.19
CA GLN A 254 -18.61 19.83 0.53
C GLN A 254 -19.14 18.56 -0.12
N VAL A 255 -19.70 17.65 0.68
CA VAL A 255 -20.41 16.44 0.22
C VAL A 255 -21.88 16.58 0.57
N ALA A 256 -22.72 16.93 -0.40
CA ALA A 256 -24.12 17.24 -0.14
C ALA A 256 -25.01 15.98 -0.06
N GLY A 257 -26.28 16.18 0.31
CA GLY A 257 -27.10 15.11 0.89
C GLY A 257 -27.26 13.89 -0.02
N PHE A 258 -27.21 12.69 0.57
CA PHE A 258 -27.32 11.41 -0.13
C PHE A 258 -26.27 11.17 -1.22
N ALA A 259 -25.16 11.91 -1.24
CA ALA A 259 -24.04 11.59 -2.12
C ALA A 259 -23.35 10.29 -1.67
N PHE A 260 -22.83 9.55 -2.65
CA PHE A 260 -22.01 8.36 -2.46
C PHE A 260 -20.57 8.68 -2.87
N VAL A 261 -19.64 8.59 -1.93
CA VAL A 261 -18.23 8.87 -2.16
C VAL A 261 -17.43 7.62 -1.83
N SER A 262 -16.57 7.17 -2.74
CA SER A 262 -15.64 6.08 -2.53
C SER A 262 -14.22 6.55 -2.82
N GLY A 263 -13.34 6.39 -1.84
CA GLY A 263 -11.91 6.65 -1.96
C GLY A 263 -11.33 7.50 -0.84
N HIS A 264 -10.07 7.90 -1.01
CA HIS A 264 -9.28 8.71 -0.06
C HIS A 264 -9.48 10.21 -0.31
N MET A 265 -9.71 10.98 0.75
CA MET A 265 -9.98 12.42 0.69
C MET A 265 -9.07 13.19 1.63
N VAL A 266 -8.27 14.10 1.07
CA VAL A 266 -7.50 15.10 1.82
C VAL A 266 -8.11 16.48 1.58
N ALA A 267 -8.51 17.19 2.63
CA ALA A 267 -9.09 18.53 2.49
C ALA A 267 -8.73 19.47 3.64
N ARG A 268 -8.83 20.78 3.45
CA ARG A 268 -8.69 21.72 4.58
C ARG A 268 -9.85 21.63 5.55
N ARG A 269 -11.06 21.52 5.01
CA ARG A 269 -12.33 21.41 5.77
C ARG A 269 -13.28 20.48 5.05
N LEU A 270 -13.97 19.61 5.79
CA LEU A 270 -15.03 18.76 5.27
C LEU A 270 -16.37 19.14 5.90
N VAL A 271 -17.40 19.30 5.06
CA VAL A 271 -18.79 19.39 5.51
C VAL A 271 -19.64 18.44 4.68
N THR A 272 -20.28 17.47 5.34
CA THR A 272 -21.32 16.67 4.72
C THR A 272 -22.70 17.28 4.96
N ASP A 273 -23.70 16.91 4.16
CA ASP A 273 -25.11 17.05 4.48
C ASP A 273 -25.70 15.70 4.92
N GLY A 274 -27.01 15.63 5.19
CA GLY A 274 -27.62 14.42 5.74
C GLY A 274 -27.61 13.22 4.78
N GLY A 275 -27.47 12.01 5.33
CA GLY A 275 -27.61 10.75 4.58
C GLY A 275 -26.47 10.41 3.62
N THR A 276 -25.31 11.05 3.73
CA THR A 276 -24.15 10.76 2.86
C THR A 276 -23.50 9.43 3.18
N ASN A 277 -23.02 8.71 2.17
CA ASN A 277 -22.24 7.48 2.36
C ASN A 277 -20.81 7.69 1.87
N LEU A 278 -19.85 7.55 2.78
CA LEU A 278 -18.43 7.71 2.52
C LEU A 278 -17.76 6.35 2.73
N PHE A 279 -17.22 5.74 1.67
CA PHE A 279 -16.49 4.49 1.71
C PHE A 279 -14.99 4.68 1.42
N GLY A 280 -14.14 3.97 2.16
CA GLY A 280 -12.70 3.97 1.87
C GLY A 280 -12.39 3.45 0.48
N SER A 281 -11.21 3.77 -0.02
CA SER A 281 -10.57 2.96 -1.05
C SER A 281 -10.45 1.52 -0.54
N THR A 282 -10.52 0.53 -1.43
CA THR A 282 -10.32 -0.90 -1.12
C THR A 282 -8.86 -1.24 -0.78
N THR A 283 -8.17 -0.38 -0.03
CA THR A 283 -6.74 -0.48 0.26
C THR A 283 -6.49 -0.48 1.77
N THR A 284 -5.93 -1.60 2.22
CA THR A 284 -5.53 -1.94 3.58
C THR A 284 -4.31 -1.12 4.01
N THR A 285 -4.55 -0.15 4.88
CA THR A 285 -3.63 0.40 5.89
C THR A 285 -2.64 -0.61 6.50
N ILE A 286 -1.34 -0.46 6.23
CA ILE A 286 -0.25 -1.20 6.88
C ILE A 286 0.47 -0.26 7.85
N THR A 287 0.33 -0.48 9.16
CA THR A 287 1.06 0.28 10.19
C THR A 287 2.42 -0.36 10.42
N SER A 288 3.50 0.29 9.96
CA SER A 288 4.88 -0.13 10.22
C SER A 288 5.45 0.62 11.43
N THR A 289 5.46 -0.03 12.59
CA THR A 289 6.23 0.45 13.75
C THR A 289 7.67 -0.02 13.62
N SER A 290 8.60 0.85 13.22
CA SER A 290 10.03 0.61 13.45
C SER A 290 10.40 0.92 14.90
N THR A 291 11.17 0.03 15.51
CA THR A 291 11.82 0.26 16.79
C THR A 291 13.31 0.46 16.53
N THR A 292 13.80 1.67 16.77
CA THR A 292 15.23 1.99 16.82
C THR A 292 15.84 1.33 18.06
N THR A 293 16.69 0.32 17.86
CA THR A 293 17.52 -0.25 18.93
C THR A 293 18.92 0.34 18.83
N SER A 294 19.32 1.07 19.88
CA SER A 294 20.67 1.57 20.12
C SER A 294 21.69 0.44 20.18
N THR A 295 22.75 0.57 19.39
CA THR A 295 23.94 -0.31 19.39
C THR A 295 24.68 -0.23 20.73
N THR A 296 24.75 -1.35 21.46
CA THR A 296 25.74 -1.55 22.52
C THR A 296 26.78 -2.56 22.05
N THR A 297 27.97 -2.08 21.72
CA THR A 297 29.13 -2.91 21.37
C THR A 297 29.58 -3.68 22.61
N THR A 298 29.51 -5.01 22.60
CA THR A 298 30.17 -5.85 23.62
C THR A 298 31.30 -6.62 22.95
N THR A 299 32.53 -6.27 23.34
CA THR A 299 33.76 -6.94 22.94
C THR A 299 33.94 -8.18 23.81
N THR A 300 34.20 -9.32 23.17
CA THR A 300 34.54 -10.60 23.77
C THR A 300 35.95 -10.56 24.38
N ILE A 301 36.09 -10.85 25.68
CA ILE A 301 37.36 -11.27 26.30
C ILE A 301 37.10 -12.48 27.21
N GLN A 302 38.06 -13.40 27.13
CA GLN A 302 38.11 -14.78 27.60
C GLN A 302 37.96 -14.99 29.12
N THR A 303 37.43 -16.18 29.44
CA THR A 303 37.56 -16.93 30.71
C THR A 303 39.03 -16.99 31.18
N PRO A 304 39.32 -16.99 32.50
CA PRO A 304 39.28 -18.26 33.26
C PRO A 304 38.78 -18.16 34.72
N THR A 305 38.08 -19.23 35.12
CA THR A 305 38.21 -20.04 36.36
C THR A 305 38.42 -19.42 37.75
N THR A 306 37.56 -19.87 38.69
CA THR A 306 37.80 -20.36 40.08
C THR A 306 37.03 -19.70 41.24
N THR A 307 36.29 -20.59 41.93
CA THR A 307 36.16 -20.76 43.39
C THR A 307 35.22 -19.87 44.22
N SER A 308 34.52 -20.60 45.09
CA SER A 308 33.48 -20.26 46.08
C SER A 308 33.78 -19.11 47.04
N THR A 309 32.73 -18.45 47.55
CA THR A 309 32.25 -18.63 48.94
C THR A 309 31.00 -17.81 49.25
N THR A 310 30.20 -18.37 50.15
CA THR A 310 29.00 -17.90 50.84
C THR A 310 29.22 -16.62 51.67
N SER A 311 28.22 -15.71 51.77
CA SER A 311 27.66 -15.20 53.06
C SER A 311 26.76 -13.94 52.90
N THR A 312 25.47 -14.13 53.17
CA THR A 312 24.58 -13.40 54.12
C THR A 312 24.67 -11.88 54.40
N THR A 313 23.46 -11.28 54.36
CA THR A 313 22.82 -10.22 55.22
C THR A 313 23.15 -8.72 55.07
N ALA A 314 22.09 -7.99 54.70
CA ALA A 314 21.42 -6.89 55.41
C ALA A 314 22.19 -5.62 55.85
N SER A 315 21.65 -4.46 55.43
CA SER A 315 20.91 -3.52 56.29
C SER A 315 21.26 -2.04 56.06
N THR A 316 20.19 -1.24 56.14
CA THR A 316 20.09 0.14 56.63
C THR A 316 20.48 1.32 55.75
N ALA A 317 19.46 2.17 55.57
CA ALA A 317 19.50 3.56 55.20
C ALA A 317 20.25 4.44 56.23
N MET A 318 20.78 5.58 55.78
CA MET A 318 20.71 6.82 56.54
C MET A 318 20.87 8.06 55.65
N THR A 319 20.00 9.03 55.92
CA THR A 319 19.90 10.42 55.48
C THR A 319 21.06 11.28 55.99
N THR A 320 21.51 12.32 55.27
CA THR A 320 21.53 13.76 55.74
C THR A 320 22.26 14.73 54.78
N THR A 321 21.49 15.72 54.34
CA THR A 321 21.66 17.20 54.35
C THR A 321 23.05 17.87 54.39
N THR A 322 23.19 18.93 53.58
CA THR A 322 23.66 20.33 53.85
C THR A 322 24.55 20.85 52.69
N THR A 323 24.70 22.13 52.33
CA THR A 323 24.00 23.44 52.47
C THR A 323 24.80 24.46 51.62
N SER A 324 24.11 25.47 51.08
CA SER A 324 24.53 26.88 50.84
C SER A 324 25.54 27.34 49.75
N THR A 325 24.99 28.15 48.83
CA THR A 325 25.16 29.64 48.68
C THR A 325 25.92 30.28 47.51
N THR A 326 25.19 31.27 46.97
CA THR A 326 25.55 32.63 46.43
C THR A 326 25.96 32.79 44.96
N THR A 327 25.13 33.38 44.06
CA THR A 327 24.87 34.83 43.74
C THR A 327 26.15 35.59 43.32
N THR A 328 26.25 36.42 42.26
CA THR A 328 25.34 37.47 41.76
C THR A 328 25.86 38.14 40.45
N THR A 329 24.93 38.62 39.61
CA THR A 329 24.89 39.88 38.80
C THR A 329 25.60 40.13 37.44
N ALA A 330 24.76 40.73 36.57
CA ALA A 330 24.83 41.30 35.21
C ALA A 330 25.58 42.69 35.16
N PRO A 331 25.48 43.60 34.14
CA PRO A 331 24.62 43.67 32.93
C PRO A 331 25.24 44.27 31.62
N ALA A 332 24.34 44.47 30.64
CA ALA A 332 24.39 44.90 29.23
C ALA A 332 25.14 46.21 28.85
N THR A 333 25.34 46.45 27.54
CA THR A 333 24.81 47.62 26.76
C THR A 333 25.18 47.55 25.24
N SER A 334 24.28 48.10 24.42
CA SER A 334 24.18 48.28 22.96
C SER A 334 25.16 49.28 22.27
N THR A 335 25.25 49.29 20.93
CA THR A 335 25.18 50.50 20.06
C THR A 335 25.07 50.19 18.56
N THR A 336 24.51 51.16 17.82
CA THR A 336 23.99 51.15 16.43
C THR A 336 24.85 52.05 15.49
N THR A 337 24.44 52.20 14.22
CA THR A 337 24.70 53.27 13.18
C THR A 337 25.92 53.10 12.24
N THR A 338 25.96 53.43 10.93
CA THR A 338 25.05 53.97 9.87
C THR A 338 25.69 53.77 8.48
N SER A 339 24.90 53.89 7.41
CA SER A 339 25.20 53.89 5.96
C SER A 339 25.98 55.11 5.42
N THR A 340 26.66 54.96 4.26
CA THR A 340 26.81 56.06 3.27
C THR A 340 27.23 55.55 1.87
N THR A 341 26.70 56.21 0.84
CA THR A 341 26.93 56.02 -0.61
C THR A 341 27.97 57.03 -1.11
N THR A 342 28.82 56.69 -2.09
CA THR A 342 29.42 57.69 -3.00
C THR A 342 29.87 57.08 -4.33
N THR A 343 29.60 57.81 -5.41
CA THR A 343 29.95 57.57 -6.82
C THR A 343 31.18 58.41 -7.21
N THR A 344 32.09 57.92 -8.08
CA THR A 344 32.79 58.73 -9.12
C THR A 344 33.70 57.89 -10.06
N THR A 345 33.34 57.94 -11.35
CA THR A 345 34.09 58.25 -12.59
C THR A 345 35.51 57.70 -12.93
N SER A 346 35.60 57.32 -14.20
CA SER A 346 36.67 56.77 -15.07
C SER A 346 37.99 57.55 -15.21
N THR A 347 39.09 56.82 -15.51
CA THR A 347 40.09 57.19 -16.53
C THR A 347 40.76 55.95 -17.14
N THR A 348 41.06 56.05 -18.44
CA THR A 348 41.69 55.06 -19.31
C THR A 348 43.18 55.36 -19.47
N THR A 349 44.05 54.35 -19.39
CA THR A 349 45.40 54.41 -19.97
C THR A 349 45.83 53.04 -20.50
N THR A 350 46.24 53.04 -21.76
CA THR A 350 46.75 51.96 -22.60
C THR A 350 48.27 51.84 -22.50
N GLN A 351 48.82 50.61 -22.35
CA GLN A 351 50.16 50.25 -22.84
C GLN A 351 50.27 48.71 -23.05
N PRO A 352 50.98 48.21 -24.10
CA PRO A 352 50.85 46.86 -24.68
C PRO A 352 51.85 45.82 -24.09
N PRO A 353 51.85 44.55 -24.54
CA PRO A 353 52.03 43.38 -23.68
C PRO A 353 53.50 43.06 -23.38
N THR A 354 53.77 42.68 -22.14
CA THR A 354 55.04 42.03 -21.76
C THR A 354 54.75 40.58 -21.44
N THR A 355 55.26 39.68 -22.28
CA THR A 355 55.24 38.23 -22.14
C THR A 355 55.96 37.81 -20.86
N THR A 356 55.24 37.19 -19.93
CA THR A 356 55.83 36.49 -18.78
C THR A 356 55.34 35.05 -18.79
N SER A 357 56.27 34.14 -19.09
CA SER A 357 56.12 32.69 -18.98
C SER A 357 55.88 32.33 -17.51
N THR A 358 54.73 31.76 -17.20
CA THR A 358 54.41 31.25 -15.86
C THR A 358 54.13 29.75 -15.98
N THR A 359 54.94 28.97 -15.30
CA THR A 359 54.87 27.51 -15.18
C THR A 359 53.58 27.13 -14.46
N THR A 360 52.58 26.63 -15.20
CA THR A 360 51.36 26.09 -14.61
C THR A 360 51.61 24.67 -14.13
N THR A 361 51.54 24.48 -12.82
CA THR A 361 51.43 23.16 -12.18
C THR A 361 50.02 22.65 -12.46
N THR A 362 49.89 21.65 -13.33
CA THR A 362 48.62 20.98 -13.62
C THR A 362 48.16 20.24 -12.37
N THR A 363 47.18 20.80 -11.67
CA THR A 363 46.37 20.04 -10.71
C THR A 363 45.34 19.29 -11.54
N THR A 364 45.49 17.96 -11.64
CA THR A 364 44.53 17.09 -12.30
C THR A 364 43.25 17.06 -11.46
N THR A 365 42.28 17.89 -11.82
CA THR A 365 40.90 17.73 -11.33
C THR A 365 40.30 16.55 -12.08
N THR A 366 40.18 15.40 -11.42
CA THR A 366 39.43 14.25 -11.92
C THR A 366 37.95 14.63 -11.95
N THR A 367 37.49 15.16 -13.07
CA THR A 367 36.06 15.33 -13.34
C THR A 367 35.47 13.93 -13.46
N THR A 368 34.82 13.46 -12.40
CA THR A 368 34.03 12.23 -12.44
C THR A 368 32.76 12.58 -13.20
N THR A 369 32.73 12.29 -14.49
CA THR A 369 31.53 12.35 -15.30
C THR A 369 30.62 11.21 -14.86
N THR A 370 29.75 11.47 -13.89
CA THR A 370 28.58 10.62 -13.63
C THR A 370 27.62 10.80 -14.80
N THR A 371 27.66 9.86 -15.75
CA THR A 371 26.62 9.68 -16.75
C THR A 371 25.33 9.33 -16.01
N SER A 372 24.48 10.33 -15.79
CA SER A 372 23.11 10.12 -15.33
C SER A 372 22.32 9.50 -16.49
N THR A 373 22.10 8.18 -16.43
CA THR A 373 21.04 7.54 -17.22
C THR A 373 19.71 8.12 -16.75
N THR A 374 19.15 9.04 -17.53
CA THR A 374 17.75 9.44 -17.42
C THR A 374 16.88 8.26 -17.82
N THR A 375 16.41 7.50 -16.84
CA THR A 375 15.30 6.57 -17.03
C THR A 375 14.04 7.42 -17.19
N THR A 376 13.56 7.54 -18.42
CA THR A 376 12.25 8.10 -18.73
C THR A 376 11.18 7.21 -18.10
N THR A 377 10.56 7.65 -17.00
CA THR A 377 9.43 6.95 -16.38
C THR A 377 8.17 7.21 -17.21
N LEU A 378 7.78 6.18 -17.96
CA LEU A 378 6.54 6.09 -18.73
C LEU A 378 5.32 6.09 -17.78
N ALA A 379 4.24 6.75 -18.18
CA ALA A 379 3.03 6.91 -17.38
C ALA A 379 2.20 5.61 -17.28
N GLY A 380 2.03 5.11 -16.05
CA GLY A 380 0.79 4.53 -15.53
C GLY A 380 0.35 3.14 -16.01
N CYS A 381 0.87 2.09 -15.38
CA CYS A 381 0.19 0.80 -15.24
C CYS A 381 -0.66 0.81 -13.96
N PRO A 382 -1.70 -0.02 -13.85
CA PRO A 382 -2.10 -0.49 -12.54
C PRO A 382 -0.90 -1.07 -11.82
N ALA A 383 -0.66 -0.67 -10.57
CA ALA A 383 0.23 -1.39 -9.68
C ALA A 383 -0.46 -2.72 -9.34
N CYS A 384 -0.49 -3.61 -10.32
CA CYS A 384 -0.82 -4.99 -10.09
C CYS A 384 0.38 -5.58 -9.34
N GLY A 385 0.12 -6.39 -8.34
CA GLY A 385 1.17 -7.01 -7.57
C GLY A 385 0.60 -7.81 -6.42
N PRO A 386 1.37 -8.77 -5.91
CA PRO A 386 1.03 -9.49 -4.69
C PRO A 386 0.70 -8.53 -3.56
N SER A 387 -0.14 -8.96 -2.61
CA SER A 387 -0.35 -8.24 -1.37
C SER A 387 0.99 -7.88 -0.73
N ALA A 388 1.19 -6.61 -0.40
CA ALA A 388 2.41 -6.12 0.23
C ALA A 388 2.71 -6.84 1.56
N GLY A 389 1.68 -7.40 2.22
CA GLY A 389 1.81 -8.22 3.41
C GLY A 389 2.62 -9.51 3.21
N PHE A 390 2.84 -9.93 1.96
CA PHE A 390 3.70 -11.08 1.63
C PHE A 390 5.18 -10.77 1.64
N MET A 391 5.56 -9.48 1.66
CA MET A 391 6.96 -9.03 1.75
C MET A 391 7.89 -9.63 0.68
N LEU A 392 7.36 -9.91 -0.52
CA LEU A 392 8.12 -10.49 -1.64
C LEU A 392 9.21 -9.54 -2.22
N GLY A 393 9.26 -8.28 -1.78
CA GLY A 393 10.27 -7.32 -2.21
C GLY A 393 10.36 -7.22 -3.73
N ARG A 394 11.58 -7.33 -4.27
CA ARG A 394 11.84 -7.29 -5.72
C ARG A 394 11.27 -8.51 -6.46
N ALA A 395 11.07 -9.64 -5.78
CA ALA A 395 10.48 -10.84 -6.37
C ALA A 395 8.99 -10.65 -6.73
N ALA A 396 8.32 -9.65 -6.14
CA ALA A 396 6.92 -9.34 -6.39
C ALA A 396 6.62 -8.93 -7.85
N GLY A 397 7.65 -8.52 -8.61
CA GLY A 397 7.51 -8.05 -9.99
C GLY A 397 7.50 -9.17 -11.05
N PHE A 398 7.61 -10.44 -10.64
CA PHE A 398 7.78 -11.56 -11.57
C PHE A 398 6.57 -12.49 -11.60
N ALA A 399 6.15 -12.84 -12.81
CA ALA A 399 5.21 -13.93 -13.07
C ALA A 399 5.86 -15.29 -12.85
N VAL A 400 7.12 -15.41 -13.29
CA VAL A 400 7.99 -16.56 -13.04
C VAL A 400 9.35 -16.03 -12.60
N LEU A 401 9.87 -16.50 -11.48
CA LEU A 401 11.24 -16.22 -11.04
C LEU A 401 11.93 -17.52 -10.65
N GLY A 402 12.97 -17.87 -11.41
CA GLY A 402 14.00 -18.83 -10.99
C GLY A 402 14.87 -18.24 -9.90
N LEU A 403 15.05 -18.98 -8.83
CA LEU A 403 15.91 -18.63 -7.70
C LEU A 403 17.26 -19.31 -7.83
N ALA A 404 18.27 -18.71 -7.21
CA ALA A 404 19.66 -18.99 -7.50
C ALA A 404 20.03 -20.49 -7.45
N ASN A 405 20.79 -20.92 -8.44
CA ASN A 405 21.23 -22.30 -8.71
C ASN A 405 20.10 -23.24 -9.17
N GLY A 406 19.00 -22.71 -9.68
CA GLY A 406 17.89 -23.48 -10.22
C GLY A 406 18.01 -23.84 -11.69
N ASP A 407 16.98 -24.49 -12.21
CA ASP A 407 16.78 -24.72 -13.63
C ASP A 407 15.43 -24.13 -14.09
N VAL A 408 15.46 -23.20 -15.05
CA VAL A 408 14.24 -22.59 -15.61
C VAL A 408 13.96 -23.14 -16.99
N THR A 409 12.89 -23.94 -17.12
CA THR A 409 12.57 -24.64 -18.37
C THR A 409 11.20 -24.22 -18.91
N PHE A 410 11.19 -23.70 -20.15
CA PHE A 410 9.97 -23.43 -20.92
C PHE A 410 9.91 -24.28 -22.18
N GLY A 411 8.73 -24.77 -22.52
CA GLY A 411 8.56 -25.60 -23.71
C GLY A 411 7.17 -25.61 -24.30
N SER A 412 7.11 -26.01 -25.58
CA SER A 412 5.90 -26.14 -26.41
C SER A 412 5.30 -24.80 -26.88
N PRO A 413 4.82 -24.72 -28.14
CA PRO A 413 4.37 -23.46 -28.76
C PRO A 413 3.11 -22.86 -28.14
N ASP A 414 2.28 -23.69 -27.51
CA ASP A 414 1.03 -23.23 -26.90
C ASP A 414 1.24 -22.64 -25.49
N THR A 415 2.45 -22.72 -24.95
CA THR A 415 2.75 -22.24 -23.60
C THR A 415 2.85 -20.71 -23.60
N LYS A 416 2.09 -20.07 -22.72
CA LYS A 416 2.06 -18.61 -22.60
C LYS A 416 2.22 -18.17 -21.15
N VAL A 417 3.12 -17.21 -20.93
CA VAL A 417 3.31 -16.50 -19.67
C VAL A 417 2.99 -15.04 -19.92
N THR A 418 2.09 -14.45 -19.14
CA THR A 418 1.86 -13.01 -19.10
C THR A 418 2.45 -12.48 -17.79
N GLY A 419 3.27 -11.44 -17.92
CA GLY A 419 4.10 -10.86 -16.86
C GLY A 419 5.59 -11.21 -17.00
N ASN A 420 6.44 -10.56 -16.21
CA ASN A 420 7.89 -10.66 -16.34
C ASN A 420 8.43 -12.02 -15.89
N VAL A 421 9.49 -12.48 -16.56
CA VAL A 421 10.19 -13.74 -16.24
C VAL A 421 11.63 -13.43 -15.84
N GLY A 422 12.08 -13.99 -14.72
CA GLY A 422 13.45 -13.88 -14.22
C GLY A 422 14.15 -15.23 -14.21
N VAL A 423 15.39 -15.27 -14.70
CA VAL A 423 16.32 -16.40 -14.58
C VAL A 423 17.43 -15.98 -13.64
N GLY A 424 17.45 -16.56 -12.44
CA GLY A 424 18.23 -16.11 -11.29
C GLY A 424 19.72 -16.43 -11.36
N PRO A 425 20.49 -16.01 -10.33
CA PRO A 425 21.93 -16.21 -10.31
C PRO A 425 22.34 -17.68 -10.41
N HIS A 426 23.26 -17.99 -11.32
CA HIS A 426 23.73 -19.36 -11.59
C HIS A 426 22.65 -20.34 -12.07
N ASP A 427 21.48 -19.85 -12.45
CA ASP A 427 20.44 -20.71 -12.99
C ASP A 427 20.88 -21.29 -14.33
N THR A 428 20.48 -22.53 -14.57
CA THR A 428 20.52 -23.18 -15.87
C THR A 428 19.12 -23.18 -16.47
N GLY A 429 18.96 -23.81 -17.63
CA GLY A 429 17.65 -24.04 -18.18
C GLY A 429 17.60 -24.02 -19.69
N ASP A 430 16.39 -24.17 -20.19
CA ASP A 430 16.10 -24.30 -21.60
C ASP A 430 14.77 -23.61 -21.91
N LEU A 431 14.86 -22.39 -22.44
CA LEU A 431 13.72 -21.54 -22.74
C LEU A 431 13.47 -21.57 -24.24
N ARG A 432 12.42 -22.30 -24.66
CA ARG A 432 12.10 -22.51 -26.08
C ARG A 432 10.60 -22.52 -26.36
N LYS A 433 10.22 -22.15 -27.57
CA LYS A 433 8.87 -22.25 -28.16
C LYS A 433 7.75 -21.47 -27.48
N ALA A 434 7.86 -21.15 -26.20
CA ALA A 434 6.82 -20.44 -25.44
C ALA A 434 6.71 -18.96 -25.84
N THR A 435 5.61 -18.33 -25.45
CA THR A 435 5.41 -16.89 -25.55
C THR A 435 5.44 -16.25 -24.16
N ILE A 436 6.36 -15.33 -23.94
CA ILE A 436 6.43 -14.45 -22.77
C ILE A 436 5.86 -13.09 -23.19
N ASP A 437 4.68 -12.78 -22.67
CA ASP A 437 4.06 -11.47 -22.78
C ASP A 437 4.49 -10.61 -21.58
N GLY A 438 5.74 -10.17 -21.62
CA GLY A 438 6.52 -9.63 -20.51
C GLY A 438 7.99 -9.46 -20.89
N GLU A 439 8.80 -8.89 -19.99
CA GLU A 439 10.26 -8.88 -20.14
C GLU A 439 10.85 -10.21 -19.69
N LEU A 440 11.87 -10.69 -20.40
CA LEU A 440 12.75 -11.77 -19.92
C LEU A 440 14.02 -11.14 -19.36
N ILE A 441 14.25 -11.36 -18.06
CA ILE A 441 15.34 -10.75 -17.30
C ILE A 441 16.32 -11.85 -16.92
N LEU A 442 17.54 -11.76 -17.44
CA LEU A 442 18.60 -12.74 -17.23
C LEU A 442 19.64 -12.19 -16.24
N ASP A 443 19.96 -12.97 -15.21
CA ASP A 443 21.06 -12.64 -14.31
C ASP A 443 22.42 -12.69 -15.03
N PRO A 444 23.39 -11.79 -14.77
CA PRO A 444 24.69 -11.87 -15.43
C PRO A 444 25.45 -13.20 -15.23
N THR A 445 25.07 -13.99 -14.23
CA THR A 445 25.68 -15.27 -13.88
C THR A 445 24.89 -16.50 -14.33
N GLU A 446 23.74 -16.33 -14.98
CA GLU A 446 22.97 -17.46 -15.53
C GLU A 446 23.67 -18.11 -16.73
N THR A 447 23.30 -19.37 -17.00
CA THR A 447 23.80 -20.17 -18.14
C THR A 447 22.69 -20.90 -18.91
N ALA A 448 21.45 -20.47 -18.74
CA ALA A 448 20.29 -20.97 -19.45
C ALA A 448 20.40 -20.75 -20.97
N THR A 449 19.84 -21.68 -21.73
CA THR A 449 19.77 -21.59 -23.19
C THR A 449 18.48 -20.92 -23.60
N VAL A 450 18.57 -19.74 -24.24
CA VAL A 450 17.43 -19.08 -24.87
C VAL A 450 17.39 -19.44 -26.35
N ALA A 451 16.40 -20.25 -26.74
CA ALA A 451 16.24 -20.68 -28.12
C ALA A 451 15.64 -19.57 -29.01
N PRO A 452 15.96 -19.52 -30.31
CA PRO A 452 15.46 -18.49 -31.23
C PRO A 452 13.95 -18.61 -31.51
N ASP A 453 13.31 -19.71 -31.11
CA ASP A 453 11.88 -19.94 -31.24
C ASP A 453 11.08 -19.50 -29.99
N LEU A 454 11.75 -18.98 -28.95
CA LEU A 454 11.09 -18.31 -27.83
C LEU A 454 10.65 -16.90 -28.26
N VAL A 455 9.41 -16.54 -27.97
CA VAL A 455 8.87 -15.20 -28.24
C VAL A 455 8.79 -14.41 -26.95
N VAL A 456 9.42 -13.24 -26.88
CA VAL A 456 9.38 -12.34 -25.73
C VAL A 456 8.94 -10.95 -26.19
N THR A 457 7.74 -10.52 -25.78
CA THR A 457 7.10 -9.32 -26.35
C THR A 457 7.74 -8.02 -25.87
N CYS A 458 8.25 -7.96 -24.64
CA CYS A 458 8.91 -6.76 -24.10
C CYS A 458 10.43 -6.78 -24.27
N GLY A 459 10.99 -7.81 -24.92
CA GLY A 459 12.42 -7.98 -25.10
C GLY A 459 13.12 -8.70 -23.95
N ILE A 460 14.42 -8.93 -24.16
CA ILE A 460 15.31 -9.65 -23.25
C ILE A 460 16.35 -8.66 -22.71
N ILE A 461 16.51 -8.58 -21.39
CA ILE A 461 17.47 -7.71 -20.73
C ILE A 461 18.35 -8.51 -19.76
N THR A 462 19.50 -7.94 -19.41
CA THR A 462 20.41 -8.49 -18.39
C THR A 462 20.40 -7.60 -17.15
N GLN A 463 20.14 -8.16 -15.98
CA GLN A 463 20.08 -7.45 -14.71
C GLN A 463 20.43 -8.38 -13.55
N ASP A 464 21.17 -7.90 -12.54
CA ASP A 464 21.45 -8.64 -11.31
C ASP A 464 20.15 -8.95 -10.53
N LEU A 465 19.83 -10.25 -10.40
CA LEU A 465 18.65 -10.77 -9.72
C LEU A 465 18.93 -11.30 -8.32
N SER A 466 20.16 -11.20 -7.80
CA SER A 466 20.52 -11.65 -6.45
C SER A 466 19.68 -11.01 -5.35
N GLY A 467 19.26 -9.76 -5.53
CA GLY A 467 18.35 -9.08 -4.59
C GLY A 467 16.93 -9.65 -4.62
N ALA A 468 16.42 -10.05 -5.80
CA ALA A 468 15.10 -10.68 -5.89
C ALA A 468 15.11 -12.10 -5.29
N ASP A 469 16.21 -12.83 -5.45
CA ASP A 469 16.40 -14.13 -4.79
C ASP A 469 16.37 -14.01 -3.26
N ALA A 470 17.18 -13.08 -2.72
CA ALA A 470 17.23 -12.85 -1.27
C ALA A 470 15.86 -12.44 -0.70
N ASP A 471 15.12 -11.57 -1.40
CA ASP A 471 13.80 -11.12 -0.99
C ASP A 471 12.78 -12.29 -0.98
N ALA A 472 12.80 -13.18 -1.98
CA ALA A 472 11.91 -14.34 -2.04
C ALA A 472 12.15 -15.33 -0.88
N ARG A 473 13.41 -15.62 -0.56
CA ARG A 473 13.78 -16.49 0.57
C ARG A 473 13.43 -15.87 1.92
N ALA A 474 13.67 -14.57 2.06
CA ALA A 474 13.29 -13.82 3.25
C ALA A 474 11.76 -13.81 3.45
N ALA A 475 10.99 -13.60 2.37
CA ALA A 475 9.53 -13.67 2.39
C ALA A 475 9.03 -15.05 2.84
N SER A 476 9.59 -16.13 2.30
CA SER A 476 9.19 -17.49 2.69
C SER A 476 9.44 -17.77 4.17
N THR A 477 10.60 -17.36 4.68
CA THR A 477 10.95 -17.49 6.10
C THR A 477 10.03 -16.64 6.98
N PHE A 478 9.76 -15.39 6.56
CA PHE A 478 8.87 -14.47 7.26
C PHE A 478 7.44 -15.01 7.35
N LEU A 479 6.90 -15.52 6.23
CA LEU A 479 5.56 -16.08 6.18
C LEU A 479 5.45 -17.36 7.00
N ALA A 480 6.46 -18.23 6.95
CA ALA A 480 6.53 -19.46 7.74
C ALA A 480 6.55 -19.21 9.26
N ALA A 481 7.11 -18.08 9.69
CA ALA A 481 7.19 -17.70 11.11
C ALA A 481 5.87 -17.18 11.70
N LYS A 482 4.85 -16.90 10.87
CA LYS A 482 3.56 -16.39 11.35
C LYS A 482 2.78 -17.46 12.10
N ALA A 483 2.11 -17.05 13.17
CA ALA A 483 1.26 -17.93 13.96
C ALA A 483 0.02 -18.37 13.16
N PRO A 484 -0.31 -19.67 13.10
CA PRO A 484 -1.49 -20.14 12.37
C PRO A 484 -2.80 -19.63 12.99
N THR A 485 -3.69 -19.08 12.17
CA THR A 485 -5.08 -18.78 12.55
C THR A 485 -5.97 -20.02 12.43
N GLN A 486 -5.64 -20.90 11.48
CA GLN A 486 -6.28 -22.19 11.28
C GLN A 486 -5.22 -23.23 10.96
N SER A 487 -5.47 -24.49 11.30
CA SER A 487 -4.53 -25.59 11.06
C SER A 487 -5.23 -26.81 10.52
N PHE A 488 -4.60 -27.44 9.54
CA PHE A 488 -5.03 -28.65 8.87
C PHE A 488 -3.87 -29.65 8.88
N THR A 489 -4.19 -30.93 8.84
CA THR A 489 -3.22 -32.00 8.55
C THR A 489 -2.97 -32.00 7.04
N ASP A 490 -3.38 -33.05 6.33
CA ASP A 490 -3.39 -33.07 4.88
C ASP A 490 -4.75 -32.66 4.33
N ILE A 491 -4.74 -31.97 3.18
CA ILE A 491 -5.94 -31.64 2.41
C ILE A 491 -5.92 -32.46 1.13
N THR A 492 -6.69 -33.56 1.12
CA THR A 492 -6.78 -34.49 -0.02
C THR A 492 -8.18 -34.56 -0.66
N THR A 493 -9.16 -33.91 -0.03
CA THR A 493 -10.56 -33.85 -0.49
C THR A 493 -11.02 -32.41 -0.63
N SER A 494 -12.11 -32.20 -1.37
CA SER A 494 -12.67 -30.86 -1.55
C SER A 494 -12.92 -30.18 -0.21
N THR A 495 -12.32 -29.01 -0.01
CA THR A 495 -12.27 -28.32 1.27
C THR A 495 -12.55 -26.84 1.08
N THR A 496 -13.35 -26.27 1.97
CA THR A 496 -13.61 -24.82 2.01
C THR A 496 -12.97 -24.24 3.25
N ILE A 497 -12.11 -23.24 3.06
CA ILE A 497 -11.48 -22.48 4.13
C ILE A 497 -12.05 -21.07 4.09
N THR A 498 -12.76 -20.70 5.15
CA THR A 498 -13.38 -19.39 5.28
C THR A 498 -12.49 -18.48 6.12
N SER A 499 -12.36 -17.23 5.68
CA SER A 499 -11.61 -16.19 6.35
C SER A 499 -12.15 -15.92 7.75
N THR A 500 -11.25 -15.72 8.71
CA THR A 500 -11.55 -15.18 10.05
C THR A 500 -11.46 -13.65 10.09
N GLY A 501 -11.25 -13.01 8.93
CA GLY A 501 -11.06 -11.57 8.76
C GLY A 501 -9.58 -11.16 8.75
N GLY A 502 -9.19 -10.24 7.87
CA GLY A 502 -7.83 -9.71 7.80
C GLY A 502 -6.83 -10.73 7.23
N GLU A 503 -5.83 -11.11 8.03
CA GLU A 503 -4.78 -12.08 7.63
C GLU A 503 -5.13 -13.49 8.09
N ASN A 504 -5.19 -14.44 7.14
CA ASN A 504 -5.47 -15.84 7.40
C ASN A 504 -4.20 -16.67 7.20
N VAL A 505 -3.61 -17.13 8.30
CA VAL A 505 -2.41 -17.98 8.27
C VAL A 505 -2.85 -19.44 8.44
N ILE A 506 -2.79 -20.20 7.36
CA ILE A 506 -3.22 -21.59 7.31
C ILE A 506 -1.98 -22.47 7.39
N SER A 507 -1.80 -23.16 8.52
CA SER A 507 -0.80 -24.22 8.62
C SER A 507 -1.38 -25.51 8.07
N VAL A 508 -0.69 -26.11 7.11
CA VAL A 508 -1.11 -27.37 6.49
C VAL A 508 0.14 -28.22 6.24
N HIS A 509 0.03 -29.54 6.33
CA HIS A 509 1.16 -30.40 5.98
C HIS A 509 1.27 -30.52 4.46
N THR A 510 0.35 -31.24 3.82
CA THR A 510 0.29 -31.38 2.36
C THR A 510 -1.06 -30.95 1.79
N ILE A 511 -1.06 -30.51 0.53
CA ILE A 511 -2.27 -30.36 -0.28
C ILE A 511 -2.11 -31.25 -1.51
N ASP A 512 -2.89 -32.32 -1.64
CA ASP A 512 -2.88 -33.21 -2.81
C ASP A 512 -4.30 -33.44 -3.32
N LEU A 513 -4.67 -32.63 -4.30
CA LEU A 513 -6.02 -32.56 -4.84
C LEU A 513 -6.07 -33.21 -6.23
N GLN A 514 -6.62 -34.42 -6.29
CA GLN A 514 -6.90 -35.12 -7.55
C GLN A 514 -8.41 -35.13 -7.83
N ASN A 515 -8.86 -34.34 -8.80
CA ASN A 515 -10.30 -34.11 -9.07
C ASN A 515 -11.06 -33.55 -7.87
N GLN A 516 -10.38 -32.79 -7.00
CA GLN A 516 -10.92 -32.18 -5.79
C GLN A 516 -10.61 -30.68 -5.80
N ASN A 517 -11.43 -29.89 -5.09
CA ASN A 517 -11.33 -28.43 -5.13
C ASN A 517 -10.99 -27.83 -3.76
N LEU A 518 -10.09 -26.86 -3.73
CA LEU A 518 -9.89 -26.01 -2.56
C LEU A 518 -10.63 -24.70 -2.79
N THR A 519 -11.56 -24.35 -1.91
CA THR A 519 -12.27 -23.06 -1.96
C THR A 519 -11.82 -22.17 -0.82
N LEU A 520 -11.28 -21.00 -1.14
CA LEU A 520 -10.93 -19.96 -0.18
C LEU A 520 -12.00 -18.86 -0.23
N VAL A 521 -12.63 -18.59 0.91
CA VAL A 521 -13.72 -17.61 1.01
C VAL A 521 -13.26 -16.45 1.88
N GLY A 522 -13.11 -15.28 1.28
CA GLY A 522 -12.68 -14.06 1.98
C GLY A 522 -13.12 -12.80 1.24
N SER A 523 -13.14 -11.68 1.95
CA SER A 523 -13.35 -10.36 1.36
C SER A 523 -12.15 -9.93 0.50
N SER A 524 -12.30 -8.85 -0.26
CA SER A 524 -11.18 -8.28 -1.04
C SER A 524 -10.04 -7.73 -0.18
N SER A 525 -10.28 -7.46 1.11
CA SER A 525 -9.25 -7.05 2.07
C SER A 525 -8.58 -8.21 2.80
N ASP A 526 -9.09 -9.44 2.65
CA ASP A 526 -8.52 -10.60 3.33
C ASP A 526 -7.31 -11.12 2.57
N THR A 527 -6.31 -11.61 3.31
CA THR A 527 -5.15 -12.32 2.76
C THR A 527 -5.14 -13.75 3.26
N PHE A 528 -4.68 -14.68 2.40
CA PHE A 528 -4.46 -16.08 2.75
C PHE A 528 -2.99 -16.43 2.56
N ILE A 529 -2.37 -16.91 3.65
CA ILE A 529 -1.00 -17.40 3.70
C ILE A 529 -1.10 -18.88 4.04
N LEU A 530 -0.95 -19.75 3.06
CA LEU A 530 -0.93 -21.20 3.27
C LEU A 530 0.52 -21.63 3.41
N ASN A 531 0.94 -21.92 4.63
CA ASN A 531 2.27 -22.46 4.93
C ASN A 531 2.20 -23.99 4.84
N LEU A 532 2.86 -24.55 3.83
CA LEU A 532 2.95 -25.99 3.59
C LEU A 532 4.33 -26.49 3.99
N THR A 533 4.39 -27.59 4.73
CA THR A 533 5.66 -28.26 5.08
C THR A 533 5.93 -29.50 4.24
N GLY A 534 4.90 -30.02 3.58
CA GLY A 534 4.96 -31.10 2.59
C GLY A 534 4.66 -30.59 1.18
N ASP A 535 4.05 -31.46 0.38
CA ASP A 535 3.87 -31.22 -1.05
C ASP A 535 2.60 -30.43 -1.37
N PHE A 536 2.62 -29.80 -2.55
CA PHE A 536 1.45 -29.21 -3.18
C PHE A 536 1.18 -29.88 -4.53
N SER A 537 -0.05 -30.33 -4.75
CA SER A 537 -0.45 -30.98 -5.97
C SER A 537 -1.92 -30.69 -6.30
N CYS A 538 -2.17 -30.20 -7.52
CA CYS A 538 -3.49 -29.97 -8.08
C CYS A 538 -3.54 -30.59 -9.49
N ARG A 539 -4.30 -31.68 -9.63
CA ARG A 539 -4.31 -32.59 -10.80
C ARG A 539 -5.73 -33.00 -11.21
N GLY A 540 -5.87 -33.49 -12.44
CA GLY A 540 -7.15 -33.93 -13.01
C GLY A 540 -8.11 -32.76 -13.25
N THR A 541 -9.22 -32.71 -12.51
CA THR A 541 -10.19 -31.60 -12.58
C THR A 541 -10.10 -30.63 -11.39
N CYS A 542 -8.95 -30.60 -10.70
CA CYS A 542 -8.73 -29.76 -9.53
C CYS A 542 -8.90 -28.25 -9.83
N GLN A 543 -9.57 -27.54 -8.93
CA GLN A 543 -9.66 -26.08 -8.95
C GLN A 543 -9.32 -25.46 -7.60
N ILE A 544 -8.53 -24.38 -7.62
CA ILE A 544 -8.36 -23.48 -6.47
C ILE A 544 -9.31 -22.31 -6.68
N ILE A 545 -10.41 -22.28 -5.95
CA ILE A 545 -11.53 -21.37 -6.14
C ILE A 545 -11.45 -20.25 -5.10
N LEU A 546 -11.54 -18.99 -5.55
CA LEU A 546 -11.62 -17.84 -4.67
C LEU A 546 -13.04 -17.27 -4.70
N SER A 547 -13.58 -16.89 -3.54
CA SER A 547 -14.93 -16.34 -3.40
C SER A 547 -14.99 -15.27 -2.32
N GLY A 548 -16.05 -14.46 -2.32
CA GLY A 548 -16.28 -13.38 -1.34
C GLY A 548 -15.61 -12.04 -1.68
N GLY A 549 -14.92 -11.94 -2.82
CA GLY A 549 -14.15 -10.76 -3.23
C GLY A 549 -12.63 -10.95 -3.14
N LEU A 550 -12.17 -12.07 -2.58
CA LEU A 550 -10.77 -12.49 -2.55
C LEU A 550 -10.20 -12.60 -3.98
N THR A 551 -9.00 -12.04 -4.18
CA THR A 551 -8.27 -12.09 -5.46
C THR A 551 -7.03 -12.96 -5.34
N TYR A 552 -6.50 -13.46 -6.46
CA TYR A 552 -5.30 -14.31 -6.47
C TYR A 552 -4.04 -13.58 -6.00
N LEU A 553 -4.02 -12.24 -6.06
CA LEU A 553 -2.93 -11.41 -5.53
C LEU A 553 -2.88 -11.41 -4.00
N ASN A 554 -3.99 -11.77 -3.34
CA ASN A 554 -4.11 -11.87 -1.89
C ASN A 554 -4.00 -13.32 -1.37
N VAL A 555 -3.53 -14.25 -2.19
CA VAL A 555 -3.34 -15.66 -1.80
C VAL A 555 -1.91 -16.07 -2.10
N ILE A 556 -1.18 -16.56 -1.09
CA ILE A 556 0.16 -17.13 -1.25
C ILE A 556 0.20 -18.54 -0.65
N PHE A 557 0.68 -19.48 -1.45
CA PHE A 557 1.11 -20.81 -1.05
C PHE A 557 2.61 -20.73 -0.81
N ASN A 558 3.01 -20.76 0.46
CA ASN A 558 4.40 -20.76 0.89
C ASN A 558 4.81 -22.21 1.21
N ILE A 559 5.56 -22.84 0.32
CA ILE A 559 6.04 -24.21 0.49
C ILE A 559 7.43 -24.14 1.13
N VAL A 560 7.49 -24.59 2.38
CA VAL A 560 8.61 -24.39 3.29
C VAL A 560 9.51 -25.61 3.32
N GLY A 561 10.81 -25.38 3.24
CA GLY A 561 11.85 -26.39 3.37
C GLY A 561 12.10 -27.20 2.09
N PRO A 562 13.18 -27.99 2.08
CA PRO A 562 13.66 -28.68 0.88
C PRO A 562 12.76 -29.86 0.49
N GLU A 563 12.93 -30.33 -0.75
CA GLU A 563 12.22 -31.49 -1.29
C GLU A 563 12.47 -32.77 -0.44
N PRO A 564 11.45 -33.43 0.12
CA PRO A 564 11.53 -34.85 0.44
C PRO A 564 11.53 -35.65 -0.87
N PRO A 565 12.21 -36.81 -0.97
CA PRO A 565 12.37 -37.52 -2.24
C PRO A 565 11.07 -37.68 -3.05
N GLY A 566 10.95 -36.98 -4.19
CA GLY A 566 9.78 -37.00 -5.09
C GLY A 566 8.70 -35.94 -4.83
N GLY A 567 8.97 -34.96 -3.95
CA GLY A 567 8.01 -33.95 -3.49
C GLY A 567 8.17 -32.58 -4.16
N THR A 568 7.34 -32.31 -5.18
CA THR A 568 7.38 -31.06 -5.96
C THR A 568 6.02 -30.34 -5.95
N VAL A 569 5.99 -29.06 -6.29
CA VAL A 569 4.75 -28.31 -6.51
C VAL A 569 4.22 -28.63 -7.90
N PHE A 570 3.07 -29.32 -7.99
CA PHE A 570 2.43 -29.68 -9.25
C PHE A 570 1.11 -28.93 -9.48
N ILE A 571 1.02 -28.22 -10.60
CA ILE A 571 -0.22 -27.68 -11.15
C ILE A 571 -0.32 -28.20 -12.57
N LYS A 572 -1.10 -29.25 -12.79
CA LYS A 572 -1.08 -29.93 -14.09
C LYS A 572 -2.41 -30.53 -14.53
N ASP A 573 -2.44 -30.90 -15.80
CA ASP A 573 -3.54 -31.48 -16.56
C ASP A 573 -4.49 -30.43 -17.18
N PRO A 574 -5.10 -30.73 -18.34
CA PRO A 574 -6.04 -29.83 -18.98
C PRO A 574 -7.27 -29.56 -18.12
N GLY A 575 -7.67 -28.29 -18.01
CA GLY A 575 -8.85 -27.86 -17.27
C GLY A 575 -8.60 -27.58 -15.78
N VAL A 576 -7.40 -27.84 -15.26
CA VAL A 576 -6.98 -27.35 -13.94
C VAL A 576 -6.82 -25.83 -13.96
N ILE A 577 -7.42 -25.17 -12.97
CA ILE A 577 -7.30 -23.73 -12.75
C ILE A 577 -6.85 -23.49 -11.31
N ALA A 578 -5.65 -22.94 -11.15
CA ALA A 578 -5.12 -22.52 -9.86
C ALA A 578 -5.14 -20.98 -9.74
N ASN A 579 -5.41 -20.48 -8.55
CA ASN A 579 -5.42 -19.06 -8.23
C ASN A 579 -4.56 -18.83 -6.97
N GLY A 580 -3.50 -18.05 -7.10
CA GLY A 580 -2.59 -17.69 -6.00
C GLY A 580 -1.13 -17.65 -6.43
N ILE A 581 -0.29 -17.14 -5.55
CA ILE A 581 1.17 -17.08 -5.73
C ILE A 581 1.80 -18.31 -5.10
N PHE A 582 2.68 -18.99 -5.84
CA PHE A 582 3.39 -20.18 -5.39
C PHE A 582 4.84 -19.79 -5.10
N LEU A 583 5.14 -19.64 -3.80
CA LEU A 583 6.46 -19.34 -3.29
C LEU A 583 7.07 -20.63 -2.74
N ALA A 584 8.06 -21.16 -3.46
CA ALA A 584 8.68 -22.44 -3.15
C ALA A 584 10.22 -22.36 -3.30
N PRO A 585 10.92 -21.62 -2.42
CA PRO A 585 12.31 -21.23 -2.67
C PRO A 585 13.33 -22.37 -2.68
N GLU A 586 12.96 -23.52 -2.14
CA GLU A 586 13.80 -24.73 -2.04
C GLU A 586 13.10 -25.94 -2.66
N ARG A 587 12.21 -25.68 -3.64
CA ARG A 587 11.42 -26.72 -4.30
C ARG A 587 11.38 -26.53 -5.80
N SER A 588 11.25 -27.66 -6.49
CA SER A 588 10.79 -27.72 -7.87
C SER A 588 9.31 -27.38 -8.00
N VAL A 589 8.97 -26.60 -9.03
CA VAL A 589 7.60 -26.20 -9.40
C VAL A 589 7.35 -26.55 -10.86
N THR A 590 6.24 -27.23 -11.14
CA THR A 590 5.84 -27.60 -12.50
C THR A 590 4.41 -27.15 -12.79
N LEU A 591 4.27 -26.35 -13.86
CA LEU A 591 3.00 -25.97 -14.49
C LEU A 591 2.91 -26.64 -15.88
N ASP A 592 2.02 -27.62 -16.03
CA ASP A 592 1.89 -28.46 -17.24
C ASP A 592 0.43 -28.53 -17.73
N LYS A 593 0.12 -27.96 -18.90
CA LYS A 593 -1.24 -27.93 -19.51
C LYS A 593 -2.33 -27.19 -18.71
N ALA A 594 -2.02 -26.69 -17.53
CA ALA A 594 -2.96 -26.04 -16.62
C ALA A 594 -2.95 -24.51 -16.77
N SER A 595 -3.95 -23.86 -16.19
CA SER A 595 -4.02 -22.40 -16.09
C SER A 595 -3.74 -21.93 -14.65
N LEU A 596 -2.87 -20.95 -14.51
CA LEU A 596 -2.53 -20.31 -13.23
C LEU A 596 -2.78 -18.80 -13.32
N ASN A 597 -3.64 -18.28 -12.45
CA ASN A 597 -3.70 -16.85 -12.16
C ASN A 597 -2.88 -16.56 -10.90
N GLY A 598 -1.72 -15.91 -11.07
CA GLY A 598 -0.74 -15.72 -10.01
C GLY A 598 0.68 -15.95 -10.51
N ALA A 599 1.62 -16.12 -9.60
CA ALA A 599 3.05 -16.21 -9.91
C ALA A 599 3.69 -17.50 -9.40
N ILE A 600 4.82 -17.88 -9.99
CA ILE A 600 5.68 -18.98 -9.55
C ILE A 600 7.05 -18.41 -9.19
N ILE A 601 7.51 -18.65 -7.97
CA ILE A 601 8.83 -18.24 -7.48
C ILE A 601 9.47 -19.46 -6.82
N GLY A 602 10.52 -20.02 -7.40
CA GLY A 602 11.11 -21.27 -6.89
C GLY A 602 12.38 -21.72 -7.61
N GLY A 603 12.77 -22.98 -7.42
CA GLY A 603 13.98 -23.55 -8.05
C GLY A 603 15.28 -23.27 -7.30
N GLY A 604 15.25 -22.66 -6.11
CA GLY A 604 16.44 -22.07 -5.48
C GLY A 604 17.44 -23.02 -4.82
N ILE A 605 17.52 -24.27 -5.28
CA ILE A 605 18.58 -25.22 -4.92
C ILE A 605 19.03 -25.96 -6.18
N ALA A 606 20.28 -26.42 -6.18
CA ALA A 606 20.85 -27.13 -7.32
C ALA A 606 19.97 -28.33 -7.75
N MET A 607 19.63 -28.36 -9.05
CA MET A 607 18.77 -29.36 -9.70
C MET A 607 17.26 -29.19 -9.49
N ASP A 608 16.82 -28.22 -8.69
CA ASP A 608 15.40 -27.88 -8.65
C ASP A 608 15.00 -27.09 -9.87
N SER A 609 13.81 -27.39 -10.39
CA SER A 609 13.34 -26.82 -11.64
C SER A 609 12.08 -25.98 -11.46
N VAL A 610 12.02 -24.85 -12.16
CA VAL A 610 10.80 -24.12 -12.46
C VAL A 610 10.44 -24.43 -13.91
N THR A 611 9.46 -25.30 -14.09
CA THR A 611 9.03 -25.77 -15.42
C THR A 611 7.65 -25.23 -15.77
N VAL A 612 7.53 -24.52 -16.91
CA VAL A 612 6.24 -24.09 -17.47
C VAL A 612 6.15 -24.58 -18.91
N HIS A 613 5.26 -25.55 -19.19
CA HIS A 613 5.29 -26.24 -20.48
C HIS A 613 3.95 -26.84 -20.96
N SER A 614 4.00 -27.44 -22.14
CA SER A 614 2.91 -28.20 -22.79
C SER A 614 1.58 -27.43 -22.92
N GLY A 615 1.63 -26.14 -23.21
CA GLY A 615 0.40 -25.35 -23.35
C GLY A 615 -0.13 -24.77 -22.04
N ALA A 616 0.70 -24.77 -20.99
CA ALA A 616 0.42 -24.05 -19.76
C ALA A 616 0.13 -22.56 -20.02
N GLN A 617 -0.81 -21.99 -19.26
CA GLN A 617 -1.15 -20.58 -19.30
C GLN A 617 -0.90 -19.98 -17.92
N LEU A 618 0.02 -19.04 -17.80
CA LEU A 618 0.27 -18.31 -16.58
C LEU A 618 -0.09 -16.84 -16.80
N LEU A 619 -1.02 -16.33 -16.00
CA LEU A 619 -1.46 -14.94 -16.02
C LEU A 619 -1.10 -14.27 -14.70
N PHE A 620 -0.12 -13.38 -14.76
CA PHE A 620 0.23 -12.48 -13.69
C PHE A 620 0.37 -11.10 -14.27
N CYS A 621 -0.24 -10.09 -13.66
CA CYS A 621 0.16 -8.71 -13.90
C CYS A 621 0.48 -8.33 -15.36
N PRO A 622 -0.52 -8.17 -16.23
CA PRO A 622 -0.25 -7.92 -17.64
C PRO A 622 0.64 -6.68 -17.84
N PRO A 623 1.67 -6.75 -18.71
CA PRO A 623 2.56 -5.63 -18.96
C PRO A 623 1.76 -4.41 -19.42
N CYS A 624 2.12 -3.23 -18.92
CA CYS A 624 1.42 -1.99 -19.19
C CYS A 624 2.43 -0.88 -19.55
N PRO A 625 2.28 -0.14 -20.66
CA PRO A 625 1.41 -0.52 -21.77
C PRO A 625 1.76 -1.94 -22.26
N ALA A 626 0.75 -2.63 -22.79
CA ALA A 626 0.95 -3.95 -23.38
C ALA A 626 2.14 -3.88 -24.34
N CYS A 627 3.09 -4.78 -24.19
CA CYS A 627 4.29 -4.75 -25.00
C CYS A 627 3.90 -4.89 -26.46
N SER A 628 4.38 -3.95 -27.27
CA SER A 628 4.09 -3.98 -28.71
C SER A 628 4.83 -5.18 -29.29
N PRO A 629 4.15 -6.06 -30.04
CA PRO A 629 4.78 -7.20 -30.70
C PRO A 629 5.82 -6.77 -31.74
#